data_AF-A0A1C5E982-F1
#
_entry.id   AF-A0A1C5E982-F1
#
_cell.length_a   1.000
_cell.length_b   1.000
_cell.length_c   1.000
_cell.angle_alpha   90.00
_cell.angle_beta   90.00
_cell.angle_gamma   90.00
#
_symmetry.space_group_name_H-M   'P 1'
#
loop_
_entity.id
_entity.type
_entity.pdbx_description
1 polymer ?
#
loop_
_entity_poly.entity_id
_entity_poly.type
_entity_poly.pdbx_seq_one_letter_code
_entity_poly.pdbx_strand_id
1 'polypeptide(L)'
;MHTKDLPKSLRTSLDATLQHIHLIQEKEARLANARRGTLEQALHQIGTHYRTGQLTEVQLCSALAAVRASKQPGAMNAWDEIVGAPWKRVAQRAKQLPNGPEGSWVGEYPIPTGNPAPLSGSAVVYVLFDDGNEPCYVGSTHTFRARLRRHTKDGKHFVRWQAHPCRDREHAYLIEDRLLRQHKPYLNQKASR
;
A
#
# COMPACT_ATOMS: atom_id res chain seq x y z
N MET A 1 48.88 -17.78 -18.47
CA MET A 1 48.97 -19.19 -18.02
C MET A 1 48.49 -20.08 -19.15
N HIS A 2 49.37 -20.91 -19.72
CA HIS A 2 49.01 -21.82 -20.81
C HIS A 2 48.29 -23.04 -20.24
N THR A 3 47.02 -23.22 -20.61
CA THR A 3 46.17 -24.38 -20.28
C THR A 3 46.65 -25.71 -20.90
N LYS A 4 47.85 -25.73 -21.52
CA LYS A 4 48.41 -26.90 -22.22
C LYS A 4 48.98 -27.96 -21.28
N ASP A 5 49.24 -27.65 -20.02
CA ASP A 5 49.88 -28.58 -19.07
C ASP A 5 48.89 -29.32 -18.15
N LEU A 6 47.57 -29.17 -18.36
CA LEU A 6 46.57 -29.90 -17.56
C LEU A 6 46.43 -31.36 -18.03
N PRO A 7 46.39 -32.34 -17.11
CA PRO A 7 46.02 -33.72 -17.43
C PRO A 7 44.73 -33.81 -18.25
N LYS A 8 44.71 -34.66 -19.27
CA LYS A 8 43.57 -34.80 -20.21
C LYS A 8 42.22 -35.03 -19.51
N SER A 9 42.21 -35.83 -18.44
CA SER A 9 41.02 -36.10 -17.63
C SER A 9 40.49 -34.84 -16.94
N LEU A 10 41.37 -34.04 -16.33
CA LEU A 10 41.02 -32.77 -15.69
C LEU A 10 40.52 -31.76 -16.72
N ARG A 11 41.16 -31.68 -17.89
CA ARG A 11 40.71 -30.81 -18.97
C ARG A 11 39.29 -31.16 -19.44
N THR A 12 39.01 -32.45 -19.65
CA THR A 12 37.67 -32.91 -20.06
C THR A 12 36.61 -32.59 -19.01
N SER A 13 36.92 -32.82 -17.73
CA SER A 13 36.02 -32.49 -16.61
C SER A 13 35.79 -30.99 -16.48
N LEU A 14 36.83 -30.18 -16.69
CA LEU A 14 36.76 -28.72 -16.65
C LEU A 14 35.90 -28.19 -17.81
N ASP A 15 36.13 -28.67 -19.03
CA ASP A 15 35.37 -28.28 -20.22
C ASP A 15 33.87 -28.59 -20.05
N ALA A 16 33.53 -29.78 -19.54
CA ALA A 16 32.15 -30.15 -19.23
C ALA A 16 31.53 -29.25 -18.14
N THR A 17 32.29 -28.92 -17.11
CA THR A 17 31.83 -28.02 -16.03
C THR A 17 31.57 -26.60 -16.56
N LEU A 18 32.48 -26.07 -17.38
CA LEU A 18 32.33 -24.75 -18.01
C LEU A 18 31.13 -24.72 -18.96
N GLN A 19 30.91 -25.78 -19.73
CA GLN A 19 29.72 -25.91 -20.57
C GLN A 19 28.43 -25.89 -19.74
N HIS A 20 28.42 -26.60 -18.60
CA HIS A 20 27.25 -26.60 -17.71
C HIS A 20 27.00 -25.22 -17.07
N ILE A 21 28.05 -24.51 -16.63
CA ILE A 21 27.95 -23.14 -16.14
C ILE A 21 27.37 -22.22 -17.22
N HIS A 22 27.83 -22.33 -18.46
CA HIS A 22 27.31 -21.55 -19.58
C HIS A 22 25.81 -21.80 -19.81
N LEU A 23 25.37 -23.06 -19.80
CA LEU A 23 23.95 -23.42 -19.94
C LEU A 23 23.09 -22.88 -18.79
N ILE A 24 23.61 -22.83 -17.57
CA ILE A 24 22.91 -22.21 -16.42
C ILE A 24 22.74 -20.71 -16.68
N GLN A 25 23.82 -20.02 -17.07
CA GLN A 25 23.78 -18.58 -17.37
C GLN A 25 22.79 -18.26 -18.49
N GLU A 26 22.74 -19.06 -19.56
CA GLU A 26 21.75 -18.90 -20.63
C GLU A 26 20.31 -19.06 -20.12
N LYS A 27 20.05 -20.06 -19.27
CA LYS A 27 18.72 -20.28 -18.66
C LYS A 27 18.33 -19.11 -17.75
N GLU A 28 19.25 -18.60 -16.94
CA GLU A 28 19.03 -17.43 -16.10
C GLU A 28 18.70 -16.20 -16.95
N ALA A 29 19.42 -15.97 -18.05
CA ALA A 29 19.14 -14.88 -18.98
C ALA A 29 17.76 -15.00 -19.64
N ARG A 30 17.38 -16.21 -20.10
CA ARG A 30 16.04 -16.46 -20.67
C ARG A 30 14.93 -16.20 -19.64
N LEU A 31 15.12 -16.66 -18.41
CA LEU A 31 14.15 -16.44 -17.33
C LEU A 31 14.04 -14.96 -16.96
N ALA A 32 15.16 -14.23 -16.92
CA ALA A 32 15.16 -12.79 -16.68
C ALA A 32 14.40 -12.03 -17.78
N ASN A 33 14.60 -12.40 -19.05
CA ASN A 33 13.86 -11.82 -20.17
C ASN A 33 12.36 -12.14 -20.12
N ALA A 34 11.99 -13.39 -19.81
CA ALA A 34 10.59 -13.78 -19.66
C ALA A 34 9.88 -13.02 -18.53
N ARG A 35 10.57 -12.82 -17.39
CA ARG A 35 10.06 -12.01 -16.26
C ARG A 35 9.83 -10.56 -16.67
N ARG A 36 10.78 -9.96 -17.40
CA ARG A 36 10.66 -8.60 -17.94
C ARG A 36 9.46 -8.46 -18.88
N GLY A 37 9.34 -9.36 -19.86
CA GLY A 37 8.21 -9.32 -20.81
C GLY A 37 6.86 -9.49 -20.12
N THR A 38 6.78 -10.35 -19.11
CA THR A 38 5.55 -10.53 -18.30
C THR A 38 5.20 -9.26 -17.53
N LEU A 39 6.20 -8.58 -16.93
CA LEU A 39 5.99 -7.32 -16.24
C LEU A 39 5.50 -6.23 -17.21
N GLU A 40 6.15 -6.08 -18.37
CA GLU A 40 5.75 -5.09 -19.38
C GLU A 40 4.31 -5.30 -19.83
N GLN A 41 3.91 -6.55 -20.11
CA GLN A 41 2.52 -6.87 -20.45
C GLN A 41 1.54 -6.46 -19.33
N ALA A 42 1.86 -6.76 -18.07
CA ALA A 42 1.04 -6.34 -16.94
C ALA A 42 0.96 -4.81 -16.82
N LEU A 43 2.07 -4.10 -17.02
CA LEU A 43 2.11 -2.63 -17.00
C LEU A 43 1.28 -2.02 -18.15
N HIS A 44 1.30 -2.62 -19.34
CA HIS A 44 0.45 -2.20 -20.46
C HIS A 44 -1.04 -2.36 -20.15
N GLN A 45 -1.43 -3.45 -19.50
CA GLN A 45 -2.81 -3.67 -19.05
C GLN A 45 -3.21 -2.63 -17.99
N ILE A 46 -2.38 -2.42 -16.97
CA ILE A 46 -2.60 -1.41 -15.93
C ILE A 46 -2.75 -0.01 -16.55
N GLY A 47 -1.82 0.39 -17.42
CA GLY A 47 -1.87 1.68 -18.11
C GLY A 47 -3.12 1.86 -18.95
N THR A 48 -3.52 0.81 -19.69
CA THR A 48 -4.73 0.84 -20.52
C THR A 48 -6.00 0.97 -19.69
N HIS A 49 -6.15 0.16 -18.64
CA HIS A 49 -7.30 0.22 -17.75
C HIS A 49 -7.37 1.54 -16.99
N TYR A 50 -6.24 2.12 -16.59
CA TYR A 50 -6.22 3.42 -15.93
C TYR A 50 -6.63 4.56 -16.88
N ARG A 51 -6.08 4.62 -18.09
CA ARG A 51 -6.43 5.66 -19.08
C ARG A 51 -7.87 5.59 -19.55
N THR A 52 -8.46 4.39 -19.57
CA THR A 52 -9.88 4.17 -19.91
C THR A 52 -10.83 4.35 -18.72
N GLY A 53 -10.32 4.69 -17.53
CA GLY A 53 -11.13 4.90 -16.33
C GLY A 53 -11.65 3.62 -15.67
N GLN A 54 -11.22 2.44 -16.13
CA GLN A 54 -11.58 1.14 -15.55
C GLN A 54 -10.83 0.84 -14.24
N LEU A 55 -9.64 1.42 -14.05
CA LEU A 55 -8.94 1.42 -12.76
C LEU A 55 -9.17 2.73 -12.03
N THR A 56 -9.69 2.62 -10.81
CA THR A 56 -9.72 3.72 -9.85
C THR A 56 -8.31 4.08 -9.37
N GLU A 57 -8.17 5.27 -8.80
CA GLU A 57 -6.89 5.72 -8.22
C GLU A 57 -6.39 4.82 -7.08
N VAL A 58 -7.32 4.25 -6.30
CA VAL A 58 -6.98 3.26 -5.26
C VAL A 58 -6.34 2.03 -5.87
N GLN A 59 -6.98 1.46 -6.90
CA GLN A 59 -6.46 0.28 -7.57
C GLN A 59 -5.13 0.55 -8.29
N LEU A 60 -4.94 1.75 -8.86
CA LEU A 60 -3.64 2.13 -9.44
C LEU A 60 -2.53 2.16 -8.38
N CYS A 61 -2.79 2.71 -7.20
CA CYS A 61 -1.82 2.73 -6.11
C CYS A 61 -1.53 1.33 -5.57
N SER A 62 -2.54 0.47 -5.46
CA SER A 62 -2.36 -0.95 -5.12
C SER A 62 -1.52 -1.68 -6.16
N ALA A 63 -1.75 -1.44 -7.44
CA ALA A 63 -0.96 -2.01 -8.53
C ALA A 63 0.52 -1.57 -8.43
N LEU A 64 0.77 -0.28 -8.18
CA LEU A 64 2.14 0.22 -7.96
C LEU A 64 2.81 -0.48 -6.77
N ALA A 65 2.10 -0.67 -5.66
CA ALA A 65 2.63 -1.36 -4.49
C ALA A 65 3.02 -2.82 -4.83
N ALA A 66 2.19 -3.53 -5.59
CA ALA A 66 2.48 -4.89 -6.05
C ALA A 66 3.71 -4.95 -6.96
N VAL A 67 3.82 -4.02 -7.92
CA VAL A 67 5.01 -3.94 -8.79
C VAL A 67 6.27 -3.66 -7.98
N ARG A 68 6.23 -2.74 -7.01
CA ARG A 68 7.38 -2.47 -6.13
C ARG A 68 7.76 -3.69 -5.29
N ALA A 69 6.79 -4.43 -4.77
CA ALA A 69 7.02 -5.62 -3.95
C ALA A 69 7.72 -6.75 -4.73
N SER A 70 7.54 -6.82 -6.06
CA SER A 70 8.22 -7.78 -6.94
C SER A 70 9.74 -7.64 -6.96
N LYS A 71 10.27 -6.46 -6.59
CA LYS A 71 11.71 -6.11 -6.62
C LYS A 71 12.38 -6.35 -7.98
N GLN A 72 11.62 -6.35 -9.09
CA GLN A 72 12.20 -6.53 -10.42
C GLN A 72 13.06 -5.32 -10.81
N PRO A 73 14.32 -5.52 -11.27
CA PRO A 73 15.17 -4.44 -11.75
C PRO A 73 14.52 -3.66 -12.90
N GLY A 74 14.60 -2.33 -12.84
CA GLY A 74 14.05 -1.45 -13.89
C GLY A 74 12.53 -1.28 -13.89
N ALA A 75 11.79 -1.97 -13.00
CA ALA A 75 10.33 -1.94 -12.99
C ALA A 75 9.71 -0.54 -12.87
N MET A 76 10.35 0.37 -12.12
CA MET A 76 9.86 1.74 -11.95
C MET A 76 10.10 2.62 -13.18
N ASN A 77 11.17 2.35 -13.95
CA ASN A 77 11.39 3.05 -15.22
C ASN A 77 10.35 2.58 -16.24
N ALA A 78 10.17 1.25 -16.35
CA ALA A 78 9.13 0.67 -17.22
C ALA A 78 7.73 1.16 -16.83
N TRP A 79 7.44 1.33 -15.54
CA TRP A 79 6.18 1.92 -15.08
C TRP A 79 5.98 3.33 -15.64
N ASP A 80 6.97 4.22 -15.47
CA ASP A 80 6.88 5.61 -15.92
C ASP A 80 6.67 5.70 -17.44
N GLU A 81 7.32 4.82 -18.21
CA GLU A 81 7.21 4.75 -19.66
C GLU A 81 5.86 4.20 -20.14
N ILE A 82 5.36 3.12 -19.52
CA ILE A 82 4.23 2.32 -20.05
C ILE A 82 2.88 2.77 -19.48
N VAL A 83 2.82 3.05 -18.17
CA VAL A 83 1.54 3.29 -17.48
C VAL A 83 1.00 4.69 -17.80
N GLY A 84 1.88 5.65 -18.10
CA GLY A 84 1.51 7.04 -18.37
C GLY A 84 1.14 7.83 -17.11
N ALA A 85 1.51 7.34 -15.93
CA ALA A 85 1.32 8.01 -14.65
C ALA A 85 2.62 7.88 -13.82
N PRO A 86 3.36 8.98 -13.58
CA PRO A 86 4.66 8.90 -12.90
C PRO A 86 4.56 8.21 -11.54
N TRP A 87 5.35 7.16 -11.29
CA TRP A 87 5.24 6.31 -10.10
C TRP A 87 5.44 7.11 -8.82
N LYS A 88 6.29 8.15 -8.82
CA LYS A 88 6.48 9.03 -7.67
C LYS A 88 5.21 9.79 -7.28
N ARG A 89 4.44 10.24 -8.28
CA ARG A 89 3.16 10.92 -8.06
C ARG A 89 2.12 9.94 -7.53
N VAL A 90 2.02 8.76 -8.14
CA VAL A 90 1.13 7.69 -7.68
C VAL A 90 1.47 7.28 -6.24
N ALA A 91 2.75 7.09 -5.92
CA ALA A 91 3.23 6.77 -4.58
C ALA A 91 2.93 7.89 -3.56
N GLN A 92 3.00 9.15 -3.96
CA GLN A 92 2.61 10.27 -3.10
C GLN A 92 1.11 10.24 -2.80
N ARG A 93 0.27 9.95 -3.80
CA ARG A 93 -1.18 9.82 -3.63
C ARG A 93 -1.55 8.61 -2.79
N ALA A 94 -0.82 7.50 -2.93
CA ALA A 94 -0.99 6.31 -2.10
C ALA A 94 -0.90 6.60 -0.59
N LYS A 95 -0.09 7.59 -0.18
CA LYS A 95 -0.03 8.07 1.22
C LYS A 95 -1.29 8.75 1.71
N GLN A 96 -2.25 9.02 0.84
CA GLN A 96 -3.50 9.71 1.17
C GLN A 96 -4.71 8.76 1.03
N LEU A 97 -4.52 7.61 0.39
CA LEU A 97 -5.60 6.68 0.14
C LEU A 97 -5.94 5.85 1.38
N PRO A 98 -7.19 5.39 1.47
CA PRO A 98 -7.59 4.41 2.48
C PRO A 98 -6.73 3.14 2.43
N ASN A 99 -6.34 2.64 3.61
CA ASN A 99 -5.50 1.45 3.80
C ASN A 99 -6.17 0.37 4.68
N GLY A 100 -7.44 0.56 5.02
CA GLY A 100 -8.25 -0.32 5.84
C GLY A 100 -9.44 -0.91 5.08
N PRO A 101 -10.25 -1.73 5.76
CA PRO A 101 -11.41 -2.39 5.15
C PRO A 101 -12.45 -1.35 4.69
N GLU A 102 -13.26 -1.72 3.68
CA GLU A 102 -14.33 -0.88 3.14
C GLU A 102 -13.88 0.52 2.68
N GLY A 103 -12.61 0.70 2.33
CA GLY A 103 -12.08 2.01 1.96
C GLY A 103 -11.98 2.98 3.15
N SER A 104 -11.80 2.45 4.37
CA SER A 104 -11.44 3.24 5.55
C SER A 104 -9.92 3.45 5.66
N TRP A 105 -9.50 4.47 6.41
CA TRP A 105 -8.13 4.60 6.88
C TRP A 105 -7.99 3.94 8.24
N VAL A 106 -6.88 3.24 8.48
CA VAL A 106 -6.55 2.65 9.78
C VAL A 106 -5.11 2.98 10.17
N GLY A 107 -4.85 3.15 11.45
CA GLY A 107 -3.50 3.41 11.93
C GLY A 107 -3.36 3.46 13.44
N GLU A 108 -2.12 3.66 13.86
CA GLU A 108 -1.74 3.89 15.25
C GLU A 108 -1.68 5.39 15.58
N TYR A 109 -1.70 5.70 16.86
CA TYR A 109 -1.51 7.05 17.38
C TYR A 109 -0.34 7.10 18.38
N PRO A 110 0.58 8.10 18.28
CA PRO A 110 0.63 9.19 17.31
C PRO A 110 0.79 8.72 15.86
N ILE A 111 0.18 9.42 14.89
CA ILE A 111 0.27 9.04 13.47
C ILE A 111 1.73 9.21 13.00
N PRO A 112 2.42 8.14 12.59
CA PRO A 112 3.79 8.24 12.08
C PRO A 112 3.86 9.06 10.79
N THR A 113 5.00 9.74 10.58
CA THR A 113 5.24 10.51 9.36
C THR A 113 5.12 9.64 8.11
N GLY A 114 4.26 10.03 7.18
CA GLY A 114 4.05 9.32 5.92
C GLY A 114 3.00 8.22 5.97
N ASN A 115 2.43 7.90 7.14
CA ASN A 115 1.33 6.94 7.22
C ASN A 115 0.03 7.51 6.62
N PRO A 116 -0.76 6.65 5.94
CA PRO A 116 -2.04 7.04 5.40
C PRO A 116 -2.97 7.58 6.47
N ALA A 117 -3.62 8.70 6.20
CA ALA A 117 -4.68 9.26 7.02
C ALA A 117 -5.53 10.23 6.17
N PRO A 118 -6.78 10.49 6.57
CA PRO A 118 -7.62 11.48 5.92
C PRO A 118 -6.93 12.84 5.76
N LEU A 119 -7.12 13.48 4.61
CA LEU A 119 -6.67 14.84 4.36
C LEU A 119 -7.49 15.84 5.19
N SER A 120 -6.90 17.00 5.44
CA SER A 120 -7.66 18.11 6.03
C SER A 120 -8.78 18.52 5.06
N GLY A 121 -9.98 18.75 5.59
CA GLY A 121 -11.20 19.02 4.84
C GLY A 121 -12.00 17.77 4.47
N SER A 122 -11.42 16.57 4.57
CA SER A 122 -12.17 15.32 4.29
C SER A 122 -13.15 15.02 5.42
N ALA A 123 -14.44 14.94 5.10
CA ALA A 123 -15.46 14.50 6.04
C ALA A 123 -15.28 13.01 6.34
N VAL A 124 -15.05 12.68 7.60
CA VAL A 124 -14.89 11.29 8.06
C VAL A 124 -15.62 11.04 9.36
N VAL A 125 -16.09 9.81 9.54
CA VAL A 125 -16.49 9.26 10.85
C VAL A 125 -15.39 8.30 11.28
N TYR A 126 -14.95 8.40 12.52
CA TYR A 126 -13.81 7.63 13.02
C TYR A 126 -14.13 6.94 14.34
N VAL A 127 -13.48 5.80 14.55
CA VAL A 127 -13.46 4.98 15.76
C VAL A 127 -12.05 5.04 16.34
N LEU A 128 -11.96 5.21 17.65
CA LEU A 128 -10.71 5.11 18.41
C LEU A 128 -10.73 3.82 19.24
N PHE A 129 -9.55 3.23 19.42
CA PHE A 129 -9.37 1.99 20.15
C PHE A 129 -8.30 2.18 21.24
N ASP A 130 -8.56 1.62 22.41
CA ASP A 130 -7.65 1.63 23.56
C ASP A 130 -6.56 0.53 23.46
N ASP A 131 -5.78 0.36 24.52
CA ASP A 131 -4.68 -0.62 24.61
C ASP A 131 -5.17 -2.07 24.50
N GLY A 132 -6.42 -2.33 24.89
CA GLY A 132 -7.09 -3.63 24.74
C GLY A 132 -7.65 -3.85 23.33
N ASN A 133 -7.44 -2.91 22.41
CA ASN A 133 -8.07 -2.89 21.09
C ASN A 133 -9.61 -2.84 21.17
N GLU A 134 -10.16 -2.31 22.26
CA GLU A 134 -11.58 -2.10 22.45
C GLU A 134 -11.99 -0.72 21.89
N PRO A 135 -13.11 -0.62 21.14
CA PRO A 135 -13.60 0.66 20.66
C PRO A 135 -13.99 1.58 21.84
N CYS A 136 -13.23 2.66 22.04
CA CYS A 136 -13.44 3.55 23.18
C CYS A 136 -14.24 4.80 22.81
N TYR A 137 -14.17 5.27 21.56
CA TYR A 137 -14.82 6.50 21.11
C TYR A 137 -15.18 6.47 19.62
N VAL A 138 -16.33 7.01 19.25
CA VAL A 138 -16.75 7.29 17.86
C VAL A 138 -17.01 8.78 17.70
N GLY A 139 -16.63 9.36 16.56
CA GLY A 139 -17.01 10.74 16.24
C GLY A 139 -16.85 11.07 14.77
N SER A 140 -17.34 12.24 14.37
CA SER A 140 -17.18 12.77 13.02
C SER A 140 -16.32 14.05 12.99
N THR A 141 -15.63 14.32 11.88
CA THR A 141 -14.81 15.52 11.70
C THR A 141 -14.43 15.77 10.23
N HIS A 142 -14.12 17.02 9.89
CA HIS A 142 -13.43 17.41 8.65
C HIS A 142 -11.94 17.74 8.89
N THR A 143 -11.46 17.69 10.14
CA THR A 143 -10.07 18.03 10.53
C THR A 143 -9.43 16.91 11.34
N PHE A 144 -9.44 15.69 10.79
CA PHE A 144 -9.07 14.45 11.48
C PHE A 144 -7.81 14.52 12.35
N ARG A 145 -6.66 14.93 11.78
CA ARG A 145 -5.39 15.04 12.52
C ARG A 145 -5.44 16.05 13.67
N ALA A 146 -6.15 17.16 13.51
CA ALA A 146 -6.32 18.14 14.57
C ALA A 146 -7.22 17.59 15.69
N ARG A 147 -8.26 16.85 15.31
CA ARG A 147 -9.20 16.23 16.23
C ARG A 147 -8.57 15.14 17.09
N LEU A 148 -7.73 14.26 16.52
CA LEU A 148 -6.98 13.27 17.32
C LEU A 148 -6.07 13.94 18.35
N ARG A 149 -5.32 14.98 17.95
CA ARG A 149 -4.47 15.75 18.87
C ARG A 149 -5.26 16.39 20.00
N ARG A 150 -6.47 16.90 19.71
CA ARG A 150 -7.36 17.46 20.73
C ARG A 150 -7.80 16.38 21.72
N HIS A 151 -8.20 15.19 21.26
CA HIS A 151 -8.58 14.10 22.16
C HIS A 151 -7.47 13.74 23.16
N THR A 152 -6.22 13.64 22.70
CA THR A 152 -5.08 13.41 23.61
C THR A 152 -4.89 14.56 24.60
N LYS A 153 -5.03 15.82 24.17
CA LYS A 153 -4.98 16.98 25.06
C LYS A 153 -6.11 16.99 26.09
N ASP A 154 -7.28 16.47 25.71
CA ASP A 154 -8.45 16.34 26.59
C ASP A 154 -8.34 15.11 27.52
N GLY A 155 -7.19 14.42 27.53
CA GLY A 155 -6.93 13.28 28.41
C GLY A 155 -7.55 11.95 27.95
N LYS A 156 -8.03 11.85 26.70
CA LYS A 156 -8.51 10.57 26.17
C LYS A 156 -7.33 9.71 25.75
N HIS A 157 -7.31 8.49 26.27
CA HIS A 157 -6.33 7.47 25.93
C HIS A 157 -6.83 6.59 24.77
N PHE A 158 -6.02 6.44 23.73
CA PHE A 158 -6.24 5.55 22.59
C PHE A 158 -4.91 5.31 21.88
N VAL A 159 -4.72 4.12 21.32
CA VAL A 159 -3.50 3.73 20.60
C VAL A 159 -3.74 3.47 19.12
N ARG A 160 -4.98 3.22 18.72
CA ARG A 160 -5.35 2.94 17.33
C ARG A 160 -6.60 3.69 16.93
N TRP A 161 -6.79 3.81 15.63
CA TRP A 161 -7.93 4.49 15.04
C TRP A 161 -8.31 3.89 13.70
N GLN A 162 -9.58 4.06 13.33
CA GLN A 162 -10.14 3.78 12.01
C GLN A 162 -11.02 4.95 11.59
N ALA A 163 -10.96 5.38 10.33
CA ALA A 163 -11.74 6.49 9.80
C ALA A 163 -12.40 6.12 8.47
N HIS A 164 -13.71 6.31 8.36
CA HIS A 164 -14.53 6.01 7.20
C HIS A 164 -14.83 7.30 6.41
N PRO A 165 -14.64 7.31 5.08
CA PRO A 165 -14.97 8.46 4.25
C PRO A 165 -16.48 8.73 4.25
N CYS A 166 -16.85 9.99 4.38
CA CYS A 166 -18.23 10.46 4.27
C CYS A 166 -18.37 11.34 3.03
N ARG A 167 -19.53 11.27 2.38
CA ARG A 167 -19.82 12.05 1.16
C ARG A 167 -20.34 13.44 1.53
N ASP A 168 -21.19 13.44 2.53
CA ASP A 168 -21.90 14.60 3.06
C ASP A 168 -22.19 14.37 4.56
N ARG A 169 -22.93 15.31 5.14
CA ARG A 169 -23.29 15.31 6.55
C ARG A 169 -24.30 14.21 6.91
N GLU A 170 -25.25 13.91 6.04
CA GLU A 170 -26.24 12.86 6.29
C GLU A 170 -25.60 11.48 6.29
N HIS A 171 -24.69 11.22 5.34
CA HIS A 171 -23.89 10.02 5.28
C HIS A 171 -23.02 9.85 6.54
N ALA A 172 -22.47 10.94 7.06
CA ALA A 172 -21.73 10.90 8.33
C ALA A 172 -22.62 10.48 9.50
N TYR A 173 -23.85 10.99 9.59
CA TYR A 173 -24.79 10.57 10.64
C TYR A 173 -25.15 9.10 10.56
N LEU A 174 -25.40 8.57 9.36
CA LEU A 174 -25.71 7.15 9.17
C LEU A 174 -24.54 6.24 9.57
N ILE A 175 -23.32 6.60 9.17
CA ILE A 175 -22.12 5.84 9.56
C ILE A 175 -21.89 5.93 11.08
N GLU A 176 -22.03 7.13 11.66
CA GLU A 176 -21.83 7.36 13.10
C GLU A 176 -22.83 6.57 13.94
N ASP A 177 -24.13 6.63 13.63
CA ASP A 177 -25.17 5.85 14.31
C ASP A 177 -24.92 4.33 14.19
N ARG A 178 -24.57 3.85 12.98
CA ARG A 178 -24.20 2.45 12.75
C ARG A 178 -23.03 2.02 13.65
N LEU A 179 -21.95 2.78 13.67
CA LEU A 179 -20.75 2.47 14.47
C LEU A 179 -21.01 2.57 15.97
N LEU A 180 -21.81 3.53 16.42
CA LEU A 180 -22.24 3.66 17.81
C LEU A 180 -23.04 2.44 18.28
N ARG A 181 -23.99 1.95 17.46
CA ARG A 181 -24.78 0.74 17.76
C ARG A 181 -23.93 -0.51 17.77
N GLN A 182 -23.00 -0.63 16.82
CA GLN A 182 -22.13 -1.79 16.66
C GLN A 182 -21.11 -1.90 17.81
N HIS A 183 -20.46 -0.79 18.15
CA HIS A 183 -19.31 -0.81 19.05
C HIS A 183 -19.63 -0.38 20.49
N LYS A 184 -20.73 0.36 20.71
CA LYS A 184 -21.13 0.88 22.03
C LYS A 184 -19.97 1.51 22.83
N PRO A 185 -19.20 2.43 22.23
CA PRO A 185 -17.99 2.98 22.84
C PRO A 185 -18.30 3.68 24.17
N TYR A 186 -17.54 3.32 25.21
CA TYR A 186 -17.81 3.78 26.57
C TYR A 186 -17.55 5.29 26.78
N LEU A 187 -16.73 5.95 25.95
CA LEU A 187 -16.49 7.40 26.07
C LEU A 187 -17.56 8.27 25.37
N ASN A 188 -18.47 7.69 24.59
CA ASN A 188 -19.56 8.44 23.96
C ASN A 188 -20.77 8.65 24.89
N GLN A 189 -20.87 7.87 25.98
CA GLN A 189 -22.06 7.82 26.83
C GLN A 189 -22.34 9.10 27.62
N LYS A 190 -21.38 10.03 27.73
CA LYS A 190 -21.54 11.30 28.48
C LYS A 190 -22.17 12.46 27.70
N ALA A 191 -22.41 12.32 26.39
CA ALA A 191 -22.97 13.39 25.56
C ALA A 191 -24.49 13.32 25.37
N SER A 192 -25.14 12.24 25.83
CA SER A 192 -26.60 12.12 25.84
C SER A 192 -27.14 12.73 27.15
N ARG A 193 -27.28 14.05 27.17
CA ARG A 193 -28.17 14.76 28.11
C ARG A 193 -29.22 15.49 27.30
#